data_AF-A0A9Q0U6Z7-F1
#
_entry.id   AF-A0A9Q0U6Z7-F1
#
_cell.length_a   1.000
_cell.length_b   1.000
_cell.length_c   1.000
_cell.angle_alpha   90.00
_cell.angle_beta   90.00
_cell.angle_gamma   90.00
#
_symmetry.space_group_name_H-M   'P 1'
#
loop_
_entity.id
_entity.type
_entity.pdbx_description
1 polymer ?
#
loop_
_entity_poly.entity_id
_entity_poly.type
_entity_poly.pdbx_seq_one_letter_code
_entity_poly.pdbx_strand_id
1 'polypeptide(L)'
;MINQRWQSSKGDCEYDDFLLVDIEERVVFYVKADDDIYLRPDRLSTLLAKERSHSQTYLGCMKKGPVFTDPKLKWYEPLSYLLGEEYFYHAYGPIYALSADVVASLVVLRNN
;
A
#
# COMPACT_ATOMS: atom_id res chain seq x y z
N MET A 1 25.08 -5.93 -4.33
CA MET A 1 24.00 -6.52 -3.51
C MET A 1 23.17 -5.37 -2.97
N ILE A 2 21.85 -5.44 -3.08
CA ILE A 2 20.95 -4.42 -2.52
C ILE A 2 20.82 -4.74 -1.03
N ASN A 3 21.45 -3.92 -0.17
CA ASN A 3 21.32 -4.03 1.29
C ASN A 3 20.08 -3.23 1.72
N GLN A 4 18.96 -3.90 1.92
CA GLN A 4 17.72 -3.33 2.45
C GLN A 4 17.36 -4.03 3.76
N ARG A 5 16.91 -3.25 4.74
CA ARG A 5 16.50 -3.76 6.05
C ARG A 5 14.99 -3.55 6.23
N TRP A 6 14.31 -4.62 6.63
CA TRP A 6 12.89 -4.62 6.97
C TRP A 6 12.73 -4.36 8.46
N GLN A 7 11.89 -3.38 8.81
CA GLN A 7 11.51 -3.10 10.20
C GLN A 7 9.98 -3.21 10.30
N SER A 8 9.47 -3.95 11.30
CA SER A 8 8.03 -3.94 11.62
C SER A 8 7.76 -2.73 12.51
N SER A 9 6.76 -1.93 12.16
CA SER A 9 6.19 -0.93 13.06
C SER A 9 4.84 -1.41 13.55
N LYS A 10 4.68 -1.56 14.87
CA LYS A 10 3.37 -1.78 15.48
C LYS A 10 2.59 -0.46 15.51
N GLY A 11 1.58 -0.34 14.65
CA GLY A 11 0.55 0.70 14.77
C GLY A 11 -0.56 0.29 15.73
N ASP A 12 -1.36 1.26 16.19
CA ASP A 12 -2.49 1.07 17.14
C ASP A 12 -3.67 0.24 16.59
N CYS A 13 -3.55 -0.29 15.37
CA CYS A 13 -4.39 -1.35 14.83
C CYS A 13 -3.45 -2.51 14.49
N GLU A 14 -3.77 -3.71 14.99
CA GLU A 14 -2.99 -4.94 14.97
C GLU A 14 -2.67 -5.47 13.54
N TYR A 15 -1.89 -4.70 12.78
CA TYR A 15 -1.34 -5.02 11.47
C TYR A 15 0.17 -4.79 11.54
N ASP A 16 0.96 -5.80 11.15
CA ASP A 16 2.40 -5.63 10.98
C ASP A 16 2.66 -4.86 9.69
N ASP A 17 2.70 -3.52 9.78
CA ASP A 17 3.18 -2.69 8.68
C ASP A 17 4.70 -2.86 8.54
N PHE A 18 5.14 -3.17 7.32
CA PHE A 18 6.55 -3.36 7.00
C PHE A 18 7.14 -2.06 6.46
N LEU A 19 8.14 -1.53 7.17
CA LEU A 19 8.94 -0.39 6.72
C LEU A 19 10.18 -0.89 5.99
N LEU A 20 10.40 -0.33 4.81
CA LEU A 20 11.63 -0.54 4.06
C LEU A 20 12.55 0.66 4.23
N VAL A 21 13.73 0.38 4.78
CA VAL A 21 14.78 1.36 5.06
C VAL A 21 15.98 1.12 4.12
N ASP A 22 16.55 2.20 3.59
CA ASP A 22 17.80 2.18 2.83
C ASP A 22 19.06 2.24 3.72
N ILE A 23 20.23 2.25 3.08
CA ILE A 23 21.55 2.22 3.75
C ILE A 23 21.81 3.52 4.55
N GLU A 24 21.12 4.62 4.23
CA GLU A 24 21.21 5.88 4.99
C GLU A 24 20.20 5.92 6.16
N GLU A 25 19.61 4.78 6.53
CA GLU A 25 18.54 4.68 7.54
C GLU A 25 17.30 5.52 7.17
N ARG A 26 17.06 5.79 5.87
CA ARG A 26 15.86 6.50 5.40
C ARG A 26 14.79 5.51 4.99
N VAL A 27 13.56 5.77 5.43
CA VAL A 27 12.39 5.03 4.95
C VAL A 27 12.12 5.44 3.51
N VAL A 28 12.16 4.48 2.59
CA VAL A 28 11.90 4.71 1.16
C VAL A 28 10.47 4.31 0.81
N PHE A 29 9.99 3.23 1.42
CA PHE A 29 8.66 2.68 1.19
C PHE A 29 8.01 2.19 2.48
N TYR A 30 6.71 2.39 2.56
CA TYR A 30 5.81 1.79 3.53
C TYR A 30 5.05 0.66 2.82
N VAL A 31 5.11 -0.55 3.35
CA VAL A 31 4.48 -1.74 2.76
C VAL A 31 3.46 -2.29 3.73
N LYS A 32 2.20 -2.35 3.31
CA LYS A 32 1.13 -3.06 4.02
C LYS A 32 0.95 -4.42 3.38
N ALA A 33 0.93 -5.48 4.19
CA ALA A 33 0.69 -6.84 3.74
C ALA A 33 -0.26 -7.54 4.72
N ASP A 34 -1.13 -8.41 4.19
CA ASP A 34 -1.94 -9.30 5.03
C ASP A 34 -1.06 -10.45 5.58
N ASP A 35 -1.47 -11.08 6.68
CA ASP A 35 -0.72 -12.16 7.34
C ASP A 35 -0.94 -13.54 6.68
N ASP A 36 -1.89 -13.64 5.75
CA ASP A 36 -2.28 -14.86 5.04
C ASP A 36 -1.69 -14.99 3.62
N ILE A 37 -0.68 -14.17 3.28
CA ILE A 37 0.01 -14.24 1.99
C ILE A 37 1.44 -14.80 2.07
N TYR A 38 1.86 -15.47 1.00
CA TYR A 38 3.26 -15.87 0.83
C TYR A 38 4.08 -14.71 0.23
N LEU A 39 5.02 -14.19 1.01
CA LEU A 39 5.92 -13.11 0.57
C LEU A 39 7.31 -13.63 0.18
N ARG A 40 7.89 -13.03 -0.86
CA ARG A 40 9.31 -13.19 -1.23
C ARG A 40 10.05 -11.86 -1.04
N PRO A 41 10.67 -11.63 0.14
CA PRO A 41 11.30 -10.35 0.46
C PRO A 41 12.40 -9.95 -0.53
N ASP A 42 13.18 -10.91 -1.04
CA ASP A 42 14.23 -10.70 -2.04
C ASP A 42 13.70 -10.05 -3.33
N ARG A 43 12.57 -10.55 -3.83
CA ARG A 43 11.93 -10.03 -5.05
C ARG A 43 11.25 -8.70 -4.79
N LEU A 44 10.61 -8.54 -3.63
CA LEU A 44 9.97 -7.29 -3.25
C LEU A 44 11.02 -6.18 -3.10
N SER A 45 12.13 -6.45 -2.41
CA SER A 45 13.27 -5.54 -2.28
C SER A 45 13.81 -5.08 -3.63
N THR A 46 13.99 -6.02 -4.57
CA THR A 46 14.45 -5.71 -5.93
C THR A 46 13.44 -4.84 -6.69
N LEU A 47 12.14 -5.12 -6.54
CA LEU A 47 11.08 -4.30 -7.16
C LEU A 47 11.06 -2.88 -6.59
N LEU A 48 11.21 -2.72 -5.28
CA LEU A 48 11.16 -1.42 -4.62
C LEU A 48 12.40 -0.59 -4.92
N ALA A 49 13.59 -1.21 -4.97
CA ALA A 49 14.86 -0.56 -5.33
C ALA A 49 14.95 -0.07 -6.79
N LYS A 50 14.02 -0.46 -7.66
CA LYS A 50 14.02 -0.05 -9.05
C LYS A 50 13.89 1.48 -9.16
N GLU A 51 14.82 2.10 -9.87
CA GLU A 51 14.75 3.53 -10.17
C GLU A 51 13.49 3.86 -11.00
N ARG A 52 12.85 4.99 -10.66
CA ARG A 52 11.63 5.47 -11.30
C ARG A 52 11.81 6.94 -11.63
N SER A 53 11.20 7.39 -12.73
CA SER A 53 11.24 8.80 -13.14
C SER A 53 10.51 9.72 -12.15
N HIS A 54 9.59 9.18 -11.36
CA HIS A 54 8.83 9.93 -10.37
C HIS A 54 8.95 9.28 -8.99
N SER A 55 9.15 10.12 -7.97
CA SER A 55 9.34 9.68 -6.59
C SER A 55 8.02 9.31 -5.89
N GLN A 56 6.90 9.91 -6.32
CA GLN A 56 5.56 9.53 -5.87
C GLN A 56 5.14 8.22 -6.51
N THR A 57 5.13 7.15 -5.72
CA THR A 57 4.90 5.79 -6.21
C THR A 57 3.89 5.08 -5.32
N TYR A 58 2.82 4.61 -5.94
CA TYR A 58 1.83 3.70 -5.34
C TYR A 58 1.85 2.38 -6.13
N LEU A 59 2.17 1.28 -5.46
CA LEU A 59 2.35 -0.04 -6.07
C LEU A 59 1.42 -1.05 -5.44
N GLY A 60 0.92 -1.96 -6.26
CA GLY A 60 0.18 -3.13 -5.84
C GLY A 60 -0.42 -3.81 -7.07
N CYS A 61 -1.23 -4.84 -6.84
CA CYS A 61 -2.07 -5.38 -7.92
C CYS A 61 -3.23 -4.40 -8.14
N MET A 62 -3.02 -3.44 -9.03
CA MET A 62 -3.98 -2.37 -9.26
C MET A 62 -5.23 -2.90 -9.97
N LYS A 63 -6.41 -2.60 -9.42
CA LYS A 63 -7.69 -3.04 -9.94
C LYS A 63 -8.67 -1.87 -10.06
N LYS A 64 -9.63 -2.07 -10.95
CA LYS A 64 -10.85 -1.29 -11.11
C LYS A 64 -12.02 -2.26 -11.26
N GLY A 65 -13.21 -1.86 -10.88
CA GLY A 65 -14.39 -2.70 -11.05
C GLY A 65 -15.63 -2.08 -10.42
N PRO A 66 -16.79 -2.74 -10.59
CA PRO A 66 -18.06 -2.21 -10.11
C PRO A 66 -18.08 -2.07 -8.59
N VAL A 67 -18.75 -1.03 -8.11
CA VAL A 67 -19.06 -0.90 -6.67
C VAL A 67 -20.08 -1.96 -6.30
N PHE A 68 -19.86 -2.64 -5.18
CA PHE A 68 -20.73 -3.72 -4.74
C PHE A 68 -21.98 -3.14 -4.06
N THR A 69 -23.11 -3.17 -4.76
CA THR A 69 -24.38 -2.60 -4.31
C THR A 69 -25.37 -3.63 -3.77
N ASP A 70 -25.07 -4.92 -3.86
CA ASP A 70 -25.90 -6.00 -3.30
C ASP A 70 -25.50 -6.28 -1.83
N PRO A 71 -26.42 -6.11 -0.85
CA PRO A 71 -26.18 -6.39 0.57
C PRO A 71 -25.75 -7.82 0.90
N LYS A 72 -25.92 -8.77 -0.01
CA LYS A 72 -25.52 -10.18 0.18
C LYS A 72 -24.05 -10.43 -0.12
N LEU A 73 -23.36 -9.47 -0.75
CA LEU A 73 -21.95 -9.61 -1.11
C LEU A 73 -21.05 -9.18 0.06
N LYS A 74 -19.92 -9.88 0.21
CA LYS A 74 -18.91 -9.64 1.27
C LYS A 74 -18.49 -8.17 1.38
N TRP A 75 -18.40 -7.48 0.24
CA TRP A 75 -17.87 -6.11 0.15
C TRP A 75 -18.95 -5.09 -0.17
N TYR A 76 -20.20 -5.36 0.21
CA TYR A 76 -21.30 -4.41 0.04
C TYR A 76 -20.95 -3.04 0.63
N GLU A 77 -21.15 -1.99 -0.17
CA GLU A 77 -20.91 -0.61 0.21
C GLU A 77 -22.24 0.12 0.43
N PRO A 78 -22.64 0.40 1.68
CA PRO A 78 -23.89 1.09 1.99
C PRO A 78 -23.99 2.50 1.39
N LEU A 79 -22.85 3.17 1.19
CA LEU A 79 -22.77 4.51 0.63
C LEU A 79 -22.32 4.49 -0.83
N SER A 80 -22.67 3.44 -1.59
CA SER A 80 -22.22 3.26 -2.97
C SER A 80 -22.55 4.44 -3.89
N TYR A 81 -23.63 5.17 -3.59
CA TYR A 81 -24.04 6.36 -4.31
C TYR A 81 -23.01 7.50 -4.28
N LEU A 82 -22.11 7.53 -3.28
CA LEU A 82 -21.01 8.49 -3.21
C LEU A 82 -19.84 8.11 -4.12
N LEU A 83 -19.69 6.82 -4.43
CA LEU A 83 -18.59 6.29 -5.24
C LEU A 83 -18.97 6.18 -6.73
N GLY A 84 -20.26 6.02 -7.03
CA GLY A 84 -20.77 5.83 -8.38
C GLY A 84 -20.78 4.35 -8.80
N GLU A 85 -20.66 4.10 -10.10
CA GLU A 85 -20.77 2.75 -10.66
C GLU A 85 -19.50 1.90 -10.46
N GLU A 86 -18.32 2.53 -10.42
CA GLU A 86 -17.03 1.85 -10.34
C GLU A 86 -16.13 2.45 -9.26
N TYR A 87 -15.33 1.60 -8.60
CA TYR A 87 -14.28 2.06 -7.70
C TYR A 87 -13.20 2.84 -8.46
N PHE A 88 -12.57 3.80 -7.76
CA PHE A 88 -11.31 4.39 -8.20
C PHE A 88 -10.24 3.32 -8.42
N TYR A 89 -9.24 3.62 -9.24
CA TYR A 89 -8.12 2.71 -9.45
C TYR A 89 -7.32 2.55 -8.15
N HIS A 90 -7.25 1.34 -7.60
CA HIS A 90 -6.64 1.09 -6.29
C HIS A 90 -5.91 -0.25 -6.26
N ALA A 91 -4.96 -0.39 -5.34
CA ALA A 91 -4.29 -1.66 -5.11
C ALA A 91 -5.22 -2.67 -4.43
N TYR A 92 -5.12 -3.94 -4.83
CA TYR A 92 -5.79 -5.03 -4.16
C TYR A 92 -5.26 -5.22 -2.73
N GLY A 93 -6.14 -5.58 -1.80
CA GLY A 93 -5.91 -5.58 -0.35
C GLY A 93 -4.71 -6.40 0.19
N PRO A 94 -4.34 -7.55 -0.41
CA PRO A 94 -3.32 -8.43 0.20
C PRO A 94 -1.94 -7.82 0.33
N ILE A 95 -1.53 -6.94 -0.59
CA ILE A 95 -0.25 -6.21 -0.48
C ILE A 95 -0.23 -4.95 -1.33
N TYR A 96 0.27 -3.85 -0.76
CA TYR A 96 0.63 -2.65 -1.49
C TYR A 96 1.80 -1.90 -0.86
N ALA A 97 2.46 -1.05 -1.64
CA ALA A 97 3.56 -0.20 -1.19
C ALA A 97 3.34 1.26 -1.59
N LEU A 98 3.65 2.17 -0.67
CA LEU A 98 3.61 3.62 -0.86
C LEU A 98 5.00 4.19 -0.65
N SER A 99 5.48 5.05 -1.55
CA SER A 99 6.73 5.77 -1.30
C SER A 99 6.58 6.76 -0.15
N ALA A 100 7.69 7.05 0.52
CA ALA A 100 7.70 8.00 1.63
C ALA A 100 7.11 9.37 1.24
N ASP A 101 7.34 9.84 0.02
CA ASP A 101 6.78 11.09 -0.51
C ASP A 101 5.25 11.08 -0.61
N VAL A 102 4.66 9.94 -1.00
CA VAL A 102 3.20 9.76 -1.03
C VAL A 102 2.65 9.81 0.40
N VAL A 103 3.27 9.07 1.33
CA VAL A 103 2.84 9.05 2.72
C VAL A 103 2.94 10.43 3.36
N ALA A 104 4.04 11.16 3.14
CA ALA A 104 4.21 12.53 3.62
C ALA A 104 3.10 13.46 3.08
N SER A 105 2.77 13.36 1.79
CA SER A 105 1.71 14.14 1.17
C SER A 105 0.33 13.82 1.79
N LEU A 106 0.05 12.55 2.06
CA LEU A 106 -1.20 12.11 2.70
C LEU A 106 -1.31 12.61 4.14
N VAL A 107 -0.22 12.59 4.91
CA VAL A 107 -0.19 13.09 6.30
C VAL A 107 -0.47 14.58 6.34
N VAL A 108 0.08 15.37 5.40
CA VAL A 108 -0.19 16.81 5.30
C VAL A 108 -1.67 17.05 4.99
N LEU A 109 -2.25 16.32 4.04
CA LEU A 109 -3.68 16.46 3.69
C LEU A 109 -4.62 16.11 4.84
N ARG A 110 -4.26 15.12 5.67
CA ARG A 110 -5.09 14.71 6.82
C ARG A 110 -5.13 15.76 7.94
N ASN A 111 -4.04 16.52 8.11
CA ASN A 111 -3.89 17.45 9.22
C ASN A 111 -4.39 18.87 8.88
N ASN A 112 -4.94 19.08 7.68
CA ASN A 112 -5.70 20.27 7.28
C ASN A 112 -7.20 20.02 7.42
#